data_AF-A0A6A8EGP3-F1
#
_entry.id   AF-A0A6A8EGP3-F1
#
_cell.length_a   1.000
_cell.length_b   1.000
_cell.length_c   1.000
_cell.angle_alpha   90.00
_cell.angle_beta   90.00
_cell.angle_gamma   90.00
#
_symmetry.space_group_name_H-M   'P 1'
#
loop_
_entity.id
_entity.type
_entity.pdbx_description
1 polymer ?
#
loop_
_entity_poly.entity_id
_entity_poly.type
_entity_poly.pdbx_seq_one_letter_code
_entity_poly.pdbx_strand_id
1 'polypeptide(L)'
;MGNGWHEWPLMVFTVFGQCVVGGFIVLALALMTGKLSREQELRVVGSMFGLWVLMGIGFIASTMHLGSPLRAFNSLNRVGASSLSNEIASGAIFFAVGGIGWLLAVCKKLPAGLRSLWLVVTMVLGVIFVWMMVRVYNTIDTVPTWYTVWTPLSFFLTLFIGGPLLGYLLLRVAGVDGWALRLLPVVSLLALLVSIMVVVMQGSELATIRSSVQQASALVPDYGLLMAWRVVLLALALACWCVPQIRGRKPAVSLLGLAFVLILAGEMIGRGVFYGLHMTVGMAVAS
;
A
#
# COMPACT_ATOMS: atom_id res chain seq x y z
N MET A 1 -9.98 -7.99 -24.90
CA MET A 1 -10.17 -7.06 -23.76
C MET A 1 -10.63 -7.88 -22.58
N GLY A 2 -9.69 -8.64 -22.00
CA GLY A 2 -9.83 -9.20 -20.66
C GLY A 2 -10.17 -8.07 -19.71
N ASN A 3 -11.46 -7.96 -19.43
CA ASN A 3 -12.02 -7.12 -18.38
C ASN A 3 -11.13 -7.40 -17.15
N GLY A 4 -10.41 -6.41 -16.58
CA GLY A 4 -9.32 -6.55 -15.60
C GLY A 4 -9.60 -7.29 -14.27
N TRP A 5 -10.68 -8.08 -14.22
CA TRP A 5 -11.10 -9.02 -13.20
C TRP A 5 -10.02 -10.04 -12.84
N HIS A 6 -9.13 -10.42 -13.77
CA HIS A 6 -8.01 -11.30 -13.45
C HIS A 6 -6.99 -10.64 -12.52
N GLU A 7 -6.76 -9.33 -12.64
CA GLU A 7 -5.73 -8.59 -11.90
C GLU A 7 -6.22 -8.05 -10.55
N TRP A 8 -7.54 -8.09 -10.32
CA TRP A 8 -8.19 -7.59 -9.09
C TRP A 8 -7.57 -8.12 -7.79
N PRO A 9 -7.18 -9.40 -7.68
CA PRO A 9 -6.55 -9.88 -6.46
C PRO A 9 -5.15 -9.29 -6.22
N LEU A 10 -4.38 -9.00 -7.27
CA LEU A 10 -3.07 -8.31 -7.16
C LEU A 10 -3.24 -6.84 -6.79
N MET A 11 -4.29 -6.18 -7.31
CA MET A 11 -4.67 -4.84 -6.90
C MET A 11 -4.95 -4.78 -5.39
N VAL A 12 -5.77 -5.70 -4.87
CA VAL A 12 -6.06 -5.80 -3.43
C VAL A 12 -4.78 -6.05 -2.62
N PHE A 13 -3.98 -7.03 -3.04
CA PHE A 13 -2.73 -7.37 -2.36
C PHE A 13 -1.77 -6.18 -2.24
N THR A 14 -1.51 -5.47 -3.35
CA THR A 14 -0.57 -4.35 -3.37
C THR A 14 -1.07 -3.16 -2.55
N VAL A 15 -2.32 -2.74 -2.73
CA VAL A 15 -2.90 -1.60 -1.98
C VAL A 15 -2.96 -1.91 -0.49
N PHE A 16 -3.41 -3.10 -0.10
CA PHE A 16 -3.52 -3.47 1.31
C PHE A 16 -2.12 -3.58 1.93
N GLY A 17 -1.18 -4.24 1.25
CA GLY A 17 0.20 -4.36 1.72
C GLY A 17 0.86 -3.00 1.95
N GLN A 18 0.72 -2.07 1.00
CA GLN A 18 1.26 -0.71 1.11
C GLN A 18 0.63 0.06 2.29
N CYS A 19 -0.70 -0.02 2.46
CA CYS A 19 -1.39 0.61 3.59
C CYS A 19 -0.97 0.00 4.93
N VAL A 20 -0.86 -1.33 4.99
CA VAL A 20 -0.43 -2.06 6.20
C VAL A 20 0.99 -1.66 6.60
N VAL A 21 1.93 -1.61 5.66
CA VAL A 21 3.32 -1.20 5.93
C VAL A 21 3.36 0.23 6.47
N GLY A 22 2.70 1.18 5.81
CA GLY A 22 2.67 2.56 6.29
C GLY A 22 1.95 2.72 7.63
N GLY A 23 0.85 1.99 7.84
CA GLY A 23 0.13 1.96 9.11
C GLY A 23 0.97 1.38 10.24
N PHE A 24 1.71 0.29 9.98
CA PHE A 24 2.65 -0.29 10.93
C PHE A 24 3.75 0.70 11.31
N ILE A 25 4.34 1.40 10.33
CA ILE A 25 5.36 2.44 10.58
C ILE A 25 4.81 3.50 11.54
N VAL A 26 3.59 4.00 11.32
CA VAL A 26 2.97 4.99 12.21
C VAL A 26 2.79 4.44 13.63
N LEU A 27 2.27 3.22 13.79
CA LEU A 27 2.08 2.61 15.11
C LEU A 27 3.43 2.32 15.81
N ALA A 28 4.42 1.85 15.07
CA ALA A 28 5.76 1.57 15.56
C ALA A 28 6.43 2.86 16.07
N LEU A 29 6.39 3.94 15.29
CA LEU A 29 6.91 5.24 15.71
C LEU A 29 6.20 5.77 16.96
N ALA A 30 4.87 5.64 17.03
CA ALA A 30 4.11 6.04 18.21
C ALA A 30 4.56 5.28 19.47
N LEU A 31 4.72 3.95 19.37
CA LEU A 31 5.23 3.11 20.47
C LEU A 31 6.67 3.44 20.86
N MET A 32 7.53 3.77 19.89
CA MET A 32 8.94 4.09 20.13
C MET A 32 9.15 5.47 20.73
N THR A 33 8.18 6.39 20.62
CA THR A 33 8.31 7.72 21.24
C THR A 33 8.33 7.68 22.77
N GLY A 34 7.89 6.57 23.40
CA GLY A 34 7.88 6.41 24.86
C GLY A 34 6.91 7.32 25.61
N LYS A 35 6.03 8.04 24.91
CA LYS A 35 5.09 9.02 25.50
C LYS A 35 3.74 8.42 25.88
N LEU A 36 3.52 7.13 25.63
CA LEU A 36 2.25 6.46 25.86
C LEU A 36 2.19 5.87 27.27
N SER A 37 1.02 5.97 27.92
CA SER A 37 0.77 5.20 29.13
C SER A 37 0.81 3.71 28.83
N ARG A 38 1.09 2.88 29.85
CA ARG A 38 1.14 1.42 29.69
C ARG A 38 -0.14 0.83 29.10
N GLU A 39 -1.29 1.38 29.48
CA GLU A 39 -2.60 0.97 28.95
C GLU A 39 -2.77 1.35 27.48
N GLN A 40 -2.33 2.55 27.08
CA GLN A 40 -2.34 2.97 25.67
C GLN A 40 -1.39 2.12 24.83
N GLU A 41 -0.20 1.78 25.33
CA GLU A 41 0.70 0.86 24.62
C GLU A 41 0.04 -0.48 24.33
N LEU A 42 -0.64 -1.07 25.33
CA LEU A 42 -1.33 -2.34 25.18
C LEU A 42 -2.48 -2.24 24.18
N ARG A 43 -3.24 -1.14 24.20
CA ARG A 43 -4.31 -0.87 23.22
C ARG A 43 -3.75 -0.67 21.80
N VAL A 44 -2.63 0.03 21.64
CA VAL A 44 -1.96 0.21 20.34
C VAL A 44 -1.47 -1.13 19.80
N VAL A 45 -0.79 -1.93 20.62
CA VAL A 45 -0.37 -3.29 20.24
C VAL A 45 -1.58 -4.15 19.89
N GLY A 46 -2.66 -4.09 20.67
CA GLY A 46 -3.91 -4.80 20.35
C GLY A 46 -4.51 -4.38 19.00
N SER A 47 -4.51 -3.08 18.71
CA SER A 47 -5.05 -2.53 17.45
C SER A 47 -4.29 -2.98 16.20
N MET A 48 -3.01 -3.37 16.33
CA MET A 48 -2.22 -3.94 15.22
C MET A 48 -2.85 -5.22 14.64
N PHE A 49 -3.76 -5.89 15.35
CA PHE A 49 -4.56 -6.98 14.79
C PHE A 49 -5.21 -6.59 13.46
N GLY A 50 -5.74 -5.36 13.35
CA GLY A 50 -6.34 -4.87 12.12
C GLY A 50 -5.37 -4.82 10.94
N LEU A 51 -4.10 -4.51 11.19
CA LEU A 51 -3.05 -4.53 10.16
C LEU A 51 -2.83 -5.95 9.63
N TRP A 52 -2.72 -6.94 10.52
CA TRP A 52 -2.46 -8.32 10.13
C TRP A 52 -3.66 -8.99 9.47
N VAL A 53 -4.88 -8.63 9.86
CA VAL A 53 -6.10 -9.06 9.16
C VAL A 53 -6.12 -8.50 7.73
N LEU A 54 -5.87 -7.20 7.56
CA LEU A 54 -5.79 -6.59 6.22
C LEU A 54 -4.68 -7.24 5.38
N MET A 55 -3.50 -7.47 5.96
CA MET A 55 -2.40 -8.14 5.26
C MET A 55 -2.76 -9.58 4.87
N GLY A 56 -3.42 -10.31 5.77
CA GLY A 56 -3.90 -11.67 5.52
C GLY A 56 -4.89 -11.72 4.36
N ILE A 57 -5.84 -10.78 4.29
CA ILE A 57 -6.76 -10.64 3.15
C ILE A 57 -5.96 -10.39 1.86
N GLY A 58 -4.95 -9.52 1.89
CA GLY A 58 -4.06 -9.29 0.76
C GLY A 58 -3.36 -10.57 0.28
N PHE A 59 -2.81 -11.38 1.19
CA PHE A 59 -2.18 -12.66 0.82
C PHE A 59 -3.17 -13.67 0.27
N ILE A 60 -4.38 -13.76 0.84
CA ILE A 60 -5.43 -14.65 0.31
C ILE A 60 -5.74 -14.24 -1.13
N ALA A 61 -5.91 -12.94 -1.40
CA ALA A 61 -6.12 -12.44 -2.75
C ALA A 61 -4.95 -12.82 -3.69
N SER A 62 -3.71 -12.58 -3.28
CA SER A 62 -2.51 -12.95 -4.05
C SER A 62 -2.47 -14.46 -4.38
N THR A 63 -2.70 -15.33 -3.39
CA THR A 63 -2.67 -16.79 -3.60
C THR A 63 -3.81 -17.30 -4.50
N MET A 64 -4.99 -16.68 -4.46
CA MET A 64 -6.09 -16.96 -5.39
C MET A 64 -5.72 -16.64 -6.83
N HIS A 65 -4.91 -15.60 -7.06
CA HIS A 65 -4.44 -15.24 -8.40
C HIS A 65 -3.39 -16.24 -8.95
N LEU A 66 -2.52 -16.81 -8.10
CA LEU A 66 -1.59 -17.87 -8.53
C LEU A 66 -2.29 -19.19 -8.91
N GLY A 67 -3.58 -19.33 -8.58
CA GLY A 67 -4.42 -20.50 -8.85
C GLY A 67 -4.23 -21.65 -7.87
N SER A 68 -3.08 -21.81 -7.21
CA SER A 68 -2.94 -22.73 -6.07
C SER A 68 -1.88 -22.29 -5.06
N PRO A 69 -2.13 -22.50 -3.74
CA PRO A 69 -1.13 -22.22 -2.69
C PRO A 69 0.18 -23.00 -2.85
N LEU A 70 0.13 -24.22 -3.43
CA LEU A 70 1.30 -25.05 -3.67
C LEU A 70 2.29 -24.41 -4.66
N ARG A 71 1.79 -23.62 -5.63
CA ARG A 71 2.65 -22.88 -6.56
C ARG A 71 3.43 -21.77 -5.88
N ALA A 72 2.88 -21.17 -4.82
CA ALA A 72 3.60 -20.17 -4.03
C ALA A 72 4.87 -20.78 -3.40
N PHE A 73 4.80 -22.02 -2.89
CA PHE A 73 6.00 -22.71 -2.39
C PHE A 73 7.02 -23.00 -3.49
N ASN A 74 6.57 -23.44 -4.68
CA ASN A 74 7.47 -23.64 -5.82
C ASN A 74 8.14 -22.33 -6.26
N SER A 75 7.45 -21.20 -6.14
CA SER A 75 8.01 -19.89 -6.46
C SER A 75 9.20 -19.52 -5.56
N LEU A 76 9.24 -20.01 -4.31
CA LEU A 76 10.34 -19.75 -3.39
C LEU A 76 11.67 -20.39 -3.83
N ASN A 77 11.64 -21.41 -4.68
CA ASN A 77 12.85 -22.05 -5.21
C ASN A 77 13.70 -21.12 -6.10
N ARG A 78 13.17 -19.95 -6.49
CA ARG A 78 13.87 -18.96 -7.32
C ARG A 78 14.09 -17.62 -6.62
N VAL A 79 14.07 -17.60 -5.28
CA VAL A 79 14.48 -16.42 -4.50
C VAL A 79 15.92 -16.03 -4.88
N GLY A 80 16.14 -14.73 -5.08
CA GLY A 80 17.39 -14.15 -5.61
C GLY A 80 17.43 -14.05 -7.13
N ALA A 81 16.73 -14.95 -7.86
CA ALA A 81 16.77 -15.00 -9.33
C ALA A 81 15.51 -14.41 -10.01
N SER A 82 14.37 -14.39 -9.32
CA SER A 82 13.09 -13.92 -9.84
C SER A 82 12.50 -12.80 -8.99
N SER A 83 12.12 -11.68 -9.63
CA SER A 83 11.47 -10.57 -8.95
C SER A 83 10.17 -11.00 -8.24
N LEU A 84 9.36 -11.86 -8.89
CA LEU A 84 8.12 -12.39 -8.30
C LEU A 84 8.41 -13.23 -7.04
N SER A 85 9.44 -14.09 -7.10
CA SER A 85 9.84 -14.91 -5.95
C SER A 85 10.34 -14.05 -4.79
N ASN A 86 11.06 -12.98 -5.08
CA ASN A 86 11.55 -12.02 -4.08
C ASN A 86 10.39 -11.25 -3.42
N GLU A 87 9.35 -10.89 -4.17
CA GLU A 87 8.14 -10.28 -3.62
C GLU A 87 7.43 -11.24 -2.65
N ILE A 88 7.17 -12.47 -3.08
CA ILE A 88 6.49 -13.48 -2.25
C ILE A 88 7.29 -13.74 -0.97
N ALA A 89 8.61 -13.93 -1.09
CA ALA A 89 9.49 -14.17 0.07
C ALA A 89 9.53 -12.96 1.02
N SER A 90 9.74 -11.75 0.50
CA SER A 90 9.80 -10.54 1.34
C SER A 90 8.48 -10.24 2.04
N GLY A 91 7.35 -10.44 1.35
CA GLY A 91 6.02 -10.33 1.94
C GLY A 91 5.80 -11.36 3.05
N ALA A 92 6.13 -12.63 2.81
CA ALA A 92 5.99 -13.69 3.80
C ALA A 92 6.87 -13.42 5.04
N ILE A 93 8.11 -12.95 4.84
CA ILE A 93 9.01 -12.58 5.94
C ILE A 93 8.45 -11.39 6.72
N PHE A 94 7.99 -10.33 6.05
CA PHE A 94 7.36 -9.17 6.69
C PHE A 94 6.16 -9.60 7.55
N PHE A 95 5.28 -10.43 7.01
CA PHE A 95 4.09 -10.91 7.71
C PHE A 95 4.43 -11.85 8.87
N ALA A 96 5.39 -12.76 8.70
CA ALA A 96 5.80 -13.66 9.75
C ALA A 96 6.50 -12.92 10.89
N VAL A 97 7.50 -12.09 10.60
CA VAL A 97 8.24 -11.32 11.62
C VAL A 97 7.32 -10.33 12.33
N GLY A 98 6.50 -9.61 11.56
CA GLY A 98 5.52 -8.67 12.09
C GLY A 98 4.44 -9.35 12.93
N GLY A 99 3.77 -10.37 12.38
CA GLY A 99 2.69 -11.10 13.03
C GLY A 99 3.13 -11.90 14.27
N ILE A 100 4.25 -12.62 14.20
CA ILE A 100 4.78 -13.37 15.34
C ILE A 100 5.22 -12.40 16.45
N GLY A 101 5.96 -11.34 16.12
CA GLY A 101 6.37 -10.37 17.12
C GLY A 101 5.18 -9.64 17.75
N TRP A 102 4.13 -9.37 16.96
CA TRP A 102 2.87 -8.86 17.48
C TRP A 102 2.19 -9.84 18.45
N LEU A 103 2.08 -11.13 18.10
CA LEU A 103 1.53 -12.16 18.98
C LEU A 103 2.33 -12.27 20.29
N LEU A 104 3.66 -12.24 20.22
CA LEU A 104 4.52 -12.24 21.41
C LEU A 104 4.29 -10.99 22.27
N ALA A 105 4.09 -9.82 21.64
CA ALA A 105 3.81 -8.57 22.33
C ALA A 105 2.44 -8.58 23.03
N VAL A 106 1.38 -9.07 22.36
CA VAL A 106 0.04 -9.24 22.95
C VAL A 106 0.06 -10.22 24.11
N CYS A 107 0.79 -11.34 23.97
CA CYS A 107 0.99 -12.32 25.03
C CYS A 107 1.92 -11.83 26.16
N LYS A 108 2.41 -10.57 26.10
CA LYS A 108 3.35 -9.97 27.08
C LYS A 108 4.65 -10.78 27.23
N LYS A 109 5.03 -11.57 26.22
CA LYS A 109 6.25 -12.39 26.19
C LYS A 109 7.44 -11.70 25.52
N LEU A 110 7.25 -10.49 24.99
CA LEU A 110 8.30 -9.74 24.30
C LEU A 110 8.96 -8.71 25.25
N PRO A 111 10.24 -8.88 25.63
CA PRO A 111 10.97 -7.91 26.46
C PRO A 111 11.06 -6.53 25.80
N ALA A 112 11.18 -5.46 26.59
CA ALA A 112 11.17 -4.08 26.09
C ALA A 112 12.27 -3.78 25.06
N GLY A 113 13.51 -4.22 25.30
CA GLY A 113 14.62 -4.03 24.35
C GLY A 113 14.38 -4.79 23.02
N LEU A 114 13.87 -6.03 23.11
CA LEU A 114 13.55 -6.83 21.94
C LEU A 114 12.34 -6.29 21.17
N ARG A 115 11.40 -5.63 21.85
CA ARG A 115 10.25 -4.97 21.24
C ARG A 115 10.69 -3.81 20.35
N SER A 116 11.57 -2.93 20.82
CA SER A 116 12.07 -1.82 19.99
C SER A 116 12.82 -2.32 18.76
N LEU A 117 13.67 -3.35 18.92
CA LEU A 117 14.35 -3.99 17.80
C LEU A 117 13.36 -4.59 16.80
N TRP A 118 12.36 -5.34 17.28
CA TRP A 118 11.32 -5.92 16.45
C TRP A 118 10.54 -4.87 15.65
N LEU A 119 10.17 -3.74 16.28
CA LEU A 119 9.48 -2.65 15.59
C LEU A 119 10.33 -2.10 14.44
N VAL A 120 11.62 -1.83 14.68
CA VAL A 120 12.55 -1.32 13.66
C VAL A 120 12.73 -2.32 12.52
N VAL A 121 13.02 -3.59 12.86
CA VAL A 121 13.20 -4.65 11.86
C VAL A 121 11.94 -4.81 11.00
N THR A 122 10.76 -4.81 11.62
CA THR A 122 9.49 -4.96 10.88
C THR A 122 9.20 -3.76 9.98
N MET A 123 9.53 -2.53 10.40
CA MET A 123 9.43 -1.33 9.54
C MET A 123 10.33 -1.47 8.30
N VAL A 124 11.59 -1.87 8.49
CA VAL A 124 12.55 -2.06 7.40
C VAL A 124 12.08 -3.16 6.45
N LEU A 125 11.63 -4.31 6.97
CA LEU A 125 11.08 -5.40 6.17
C LEU A 125 9.85 -4.96 5.37
N GLY A 126 8.98 -4.13 5.94
CA GLY A 126 7.83 -3.59 5.23
C GLY A 126 8.21 -2.69 4.05
N VAL A 127 9.22 -1.83 4.22
CA VAL A 127 9.74 -0.98 3.13
C VAL A 127 10.39 -1.85 2.04
N ILE A 128 11.18 -2.85 2.42
CA ILE A 128 11.77 -3.82 1.48
C ILE A 128 10.65 -4.54 0.72
N PHE A 129 9.59 -4.94 1.40
CA PHE A 129 8.46 -5.63 0.77
C PHE A 129 7.78 -4.74 -0.30
N VAL A 130 7.49 -3.47 0.00
CA VAL A 130 6.94 -2.53 -1.01
C VAL A 130 7.91 -2.32 -2.16
N TRP A 131 9.21 -2.25 -1.89
CA TRP A 131 10.23 -2.21 -2.96
C TRP A 131 10.22 -3.47 -3.83
N MET A 132 10.05 -4.66 -3.23
CA MET A 132 9.97 -5.90 -4.01
C MET A 132 8.71 -5.98 -4.86
N MET A 133 7.57 -5.44 -4.41
CA MET A 133 6.38 -5.28 -5.26
C MET A 133 6.69 -4.45 -6.51
N VAL A 134 7.40 -3.33 -6.35
CA VAL A 134 7.80 -2.48 -7.48
C VAL A 134 8.69 -3.25 -8.46
N ARG A 135 9.63 -4.04 -7.93
CA ARG A 135 10.59 -4.80 -8.72
C ARG A 135 9.94 -5.87 -9.58
N VAL A 136 8.75 -6.36 -9.25
CA VAL A 136 8.03 -7.29 -10.14
C VAL A 136 7.72 -6.63 -11.48
N TYR A 137 7.40 -5.34 -11.47
CA TYR A 137 6.99 -4.61 -12.68
C TYR A 137 8.16 -3.85 -13.32
N ASN A 138 9.00 -3.19 -12.51
CA ASN A 138 10.11 -2.35 -12.99
C ASN A 138 11.40 -3.14 -13.31
N THR A 139 11.29 -4.44 -13.56
CA THR A 139 12.37 -5.25 -14.15
C THR A 139 11.97 -5.88 -15.48
N ILE A 140 10.73 -5.67 -15.93
CA ILE A 140 10.21 -6.20 -17.19
C ILE A 140 10.37 -5.10 -18.25
N ASP A 141 11.56 -5.01 -18.83
CA ASP A 141 11.90 -4.07 -19.90
C ASP A 141 11.02 -4.21 -21.15
N THR A 142 10.49 -5.42 -21.38
CA THR A 142 9.55 -5.70 -22.46
C THR A 142 8.16 -5.07 -22.28
N VAL A 143 7.83 -4.57 -21.07
CA VAL A 143 6.58 -3.85 -20.77
C VAL A 143 6.90 -2.38 -20.46
N PRO A 144 6.98 -1.52 -21.50
CA PRO A 144 7.55 -0.17 -21.37
C PRO A 144 6.72 0.77 -20.50
N THR A 145 5.41 0.52 -20.37
CA THR A 145 4.51 1.30 -19.52
C THR A 145 4.72 1.06 -18.03
N TRP A 146 5.31 -0.09 -17.66
CA TRP A 146 5.64 -0.46 -16.28
C TRP A 146 7.11 -0.22 -15.95
N TYR A 147 7.99 -0.30 -16.95
CA TYR A 147 9.43 -0.02 -16.84
C TYR A 147 9.72 1.49 -16.87
N THR A 148 9.21 2.22 -15.87
CA THR A 148 9.37 3.67 -15.75
C THR A 148 9.63 4.08 -14.29
N VAL A 149 10.00 5.34 -14.09
CA VAL A 149 10.13 5.94 -12.74
C VAL A 149 8.76 6.09 -12.05
N TRP A 150 7.67 6.08 -12.79
CA TRP A 150 6.31 6.27 -12.25
C TRP A 150 5.84 5.08 -11.42
N THR A 151 6.30 3.87 -11.75
CA THR A 151 5.98 2.64 -11.00
C THR A 151 6.46 2.72 -9.54
N PRO A 152 7.76 2.91 -9.24
CA PRO A 152 8.21 3.06 -7.85
C PRO A 152 7.50 4.22 -7.14
N LEU A 153 7.37 5.37 -7.80
CA LEU A 153 6.73 6.54 -7.20
C LEU A 153 5.27 6.23 -6.82
N SER A 154 4.47 5.68 -7.72
CA SER A 154 3.08 5.33 -7.44
C SER A 154 2.94 4.32 -6.29
N PHE A 155 3.81 3.31 -6.22
CA PHE A 155 3.75 2.29 -5.16
C PHE A 155 4.06 2.86 -3.77
N PHE A 156 5.10 3.69 -3.66
CA PHE A 156 5.42 4.34 -2.38
C PHE A 156 4.43 5.45 -2.02
N LEU A 157 3.86 6.16 -3.00
CA LEU A 157 2.84 7.15 -2.72
C LEU A 157 1.58 6.54 -2.11
N THR A 158 1.15 5.35 -2.54
CA THR A 158 0.05 4.63 -1.89
C THR A 158 0.35 4.34 -0.41
N LEU A 159 1.59 3.96 -0.08
CA LEU A 159 2.04 3.79 1.31
C LEU A 159 1.92 5.11 2.09
N PHE A 160 2.37 6.23 1.52
CA PHE A 160 2.33 7.55 2.19
C PHE A 160 0.93 8.18 2.23
N ILE A 161 0.01 7.76 1.37
CA ILE A 161 -1.38 8.23 1.36
C ILE A 161 -2.22 7.39 2.33
N GLY A 162 -2.27 6.06 2.14
CA GLY A 162 -3.13 5.18 2.94
C GLY A 162 -2.54 4.80 4.30
N GLY A 163 -1.22 4.67 4.39
CA GLY A 163 -0.53 4.25 5.62
C GLY A 163 -0.75 5.19 6.80
N PRO A 164 -0.47 6.51 6.68
CA PRO A 164 -0.71 7.45 7.76
C PRO A 164 -2.17 7.52 8.20
N LEU A 165 -3.13 7.42 7.28
CA LEU A 165 -4.55 7.39 7.64
C LEU A 165 -4.91 6.12 8.42
N LEU A 166 -4.46 4.95 7.97
CA LEU A 166 -4.70 3.68 8.67
C LEU A 166 -4.05 3.67 10.06
N GLY A 167 -2.80 4.14 10.15
CA GLY A 167 -2.10 4.29 11.42
C GLY A 167 -2.82 5.24 12.36
N TYR A 168 -3.25 6.41 11.88
CA TYR A 168 -4.03 7.37 12.66
C TYR A 168 -5.37 6.77 13.12
N LEU A 169 -6.09 6.07 12.24
CA LEU A 169 -7.33 5.37 12.58
C LEU A 169 -7.12 4.40 13.74
N LEU A 170 -6.10 3.55 13.68
CA LEU A 170 -5.80 2.57 14.73
C LEU A 170 -5.31 3.23 16.03
N LEU A 171 -4.54 4.31 15.96
CA LEU A 171 -4.18 5.11 17.15
C LEU A 171 -5.42 5.70 17.82
N ARG A 172 -6.40 6.18 17.05
CA ARG A 172 -7.66 6.70 17.58
C ARG A 172 -8.53 5.60 18.18
N VAL A 173 -8.57 4.41 17.57
CA VAL A 173 -9.21 3.22 18.17
C VAL A 173 -8.55 2.86 19.50
N ALA A 174 -7.24 2.98 19.60
CA ALA A 174 -6.48 2.73 20.82
C ALA A 174 -6.62 3.85 21.89
N GLY A 175 -7.36 4.92 21.60
CA GLY A 175 -7.51 6.07 22.51
C GLY A 175 -6.23 6.89 22.67
N VAL A 176 -5.38 6.90 21.64
CA VAL A 176 -4.18 7.75 21.58
C VAL A 176 -4.54 9.06 20.90
N ASP A 177 -4.28 10.15 21.60
CA ASP A 177 -4.42 11.52 21.11
C ASP A 177 -3.11 12.28 21.35
N GLY A 178 -2.83 13.29 20.55
CA GLY A 178 -1.61 14.08 20.67
C GLY A 178 -1.40 15.05 19.52
N TRP A 179 -0.55 16.05 19.73
CA TRP A 179 -0.24 17.05 18.71
C TRP A 179 0.50 16.44 17.50
N ALA A 180 1.39 15.47 17.74
CA ALA A 180 2.18 14.83 16.69
C ALA A 180 1.31 14.10 15.65
N LEU A 181 0.12 13.62 16.05
CA LEU A 181 -0.86 13.02 15.15
C LEU A 181 -1.37 14.00 14.09
N ARG A 182 -1.28 15.31 14.31
CA ARG A 182 -1.67 16.36 13.34
C ARG A 182 -0.68 16.47 12.18
N LEU A 183 0.50 15.87 12.29
CA LEU A 183 1.48 15.81 11.20
C LEU A 183 1.16 14.70 10.18
N LEU A 184 0.44 13.65 10.60
CA LEU A 184 0.11 12.52 9.72
C LEU A 184 -0.73 12.92 8.49
N PRO A 185 -1.78 13.77 8.61
CA PRO A 185 -2.49 14.26 7.43
C PRO A 185 -1.61 15.07 6.48
N VAL A 186 -0.60 15.80 6.99
CA VAL A 186 0.32 16.58 6.16
C VAL A 186 1.14 15.66 5.26
N VAL A 187 1.61 14.52 5.78
CA VAL A 187 2.32 13.51 4.97
C VAL A 187 1.44 13.01 3.83
N SER A 188 0.19 12.65 4.10
CA SER A 188 -0.73 12.15 3.07
C SER A 188 -1.18 13.24 2.08
N LEU A 189 -1.31 14.49 2.51
CA LEU A 189 -1.61 15.63 1.63
C LEU A 189 -0.44 15.91 0.68
N LEU A 190 0.79 15.94 1.18
CA LEU A 190 1.98 16.10 0.35
C LEU A 190 2.12 14.93 -0.63
N ALA A 191 1.89 13.69 -0.17
CA ALA A 191 1.89 12.53 -1.04
C ALA A 191 0.79 12.60 -2.11
N LEU A 192 -0.41 13.11 -1.79
CA LEU A 192 -1.46 13.33 -2.79
C LEU A 192 -1.04 14.36 -3.84
N LEU A 193 -0.41 15.47 -3.44
CA LEU A 193 0.10 16.48 -4.39
C LEU A 193 1.14 15.90 -5.35
N VAL A 194 2.10 15.13 -4.82
CA VAL A 194 3.09 14.43 -5.65
C VAL A 194 2.41 13.38 -6.52
N SER A 195 1.37 12.71 -6.03
CA SER A 195 0.61 11.73 -6.83
C SER A 195 -0.13 12.37 -8.00
N ILE A 196 -0.70 13.56 -7.82
CA ILE A 196 -1.32 14.33 -8.91
C ILE A 196 -0.26 14.67 -9.99
N MET A 197 0.92 15.12 -9.57
CA MET A 197 2.04 15.37 -10.50
C MET A 197 2.43 14.11 -11.27
N VAL A 198 2.62 12.98 -10.57
CA VAL A 198 2.96 11.69 -11.19
C VAL A 198 1.92 11.27 -12.23
N VAL A 199 0.63 11.41 -11.91
CA VAL A 199 -0.47 11.07 -12.84
C VAL A 199 -0.42 11.94 -14.11
N VAL A 200 -0.23 13.25 -13.97
CA VAL A 200 -0.18 14.15 -15.13
C VAL A 200 1.05 13.86 -16.00
N MET A 201 2.22 13.69 -15.37
CA MET A 201 3.47 13.42 -16.08
C MET A 201 3.45 12.05 -16.77
N GLN A 202 2.99 11.00 -16.07
CA GLN A 202 2.82 9.67 -16.66
C GLN A 202 1.86 9.73 -17.86
N GLY A 203 0.73 10.44 -17.73
CA GLY A 203 -0.22 10.63 -18.82
C GLY A 203 0.41 11.23 -20.08
N SER A 204 1.31 12.21 -19.91
CA SER A 204 2.05 12.80 -21.03
C SER A 204 3.07 11.83 -21.66
N GLU A 205 3.75 11.01 -20.85
CA GLU A 205 4.73 10.04 -21.33
C GLU A 205 4.07 8.86 -22.08
N LEU A 206 2.87 8.45 -21.66
CA LEU A 206 2.09 7.40 -22.34
C LEU A 206 1.80 7.74 -23.80
N ALA A 207 1.68 9.02 -24.16
CA ALA A 207 1.51 9.44 -25.54
C ALA A 207 2.79 9.24 -26.39
N THR A 208 3.96 9.06 -25.76
CA THR A 208 5.22 8.83 -26.48
C THR A 208 5.54 7.34 -26.66
N ILE A 209 4.93 6.47 -25.84
CA ILE A 209 5.13 5.02 -25.88
C ILE A 209 4.24 4.41 -26.96
N ARG A 210 4.85 3.75 -27.94
CA ARG A 210 4.17 3.07 -29.05
C ARG A 210 4.81 1.72 -29.34
N SER A 211 3.99 0.73 -29.64
CA SER A 211 4.42 -0.48 -30.33
C SER A 211 4.14 -0.36 -31.83
N SER A 212 4.53 -1.37 -32.61
CA SER A 212 4.16 -1.48 -34.02
C SER A 212 2.65 -1.63 -34.26
N VAL A 213 1.88 -1.94 -33.22
CA VAL A 213 0.43 -2.23 -33.31
C VAL A 213 -0.41 -1.11 -32.70
N GLN A 214 -0.02 -0.57 -31.55
CA GLN A 214 -0.83 0.41 -30.81
C GLN A 214 -0.01 1.34 -29.93
N GLN A 215 -0.58 2.50 -29.64
CA GLN A 215 -0.03 3.49 -28.72
C GLN A 215 -0.50 3.22 -27.28
N ALA A 216 0.35 3.47 -26.28
CA ALA A 216 0.01 3.17 -24.89
C ALA A 216 -1.19 3.98 -24.37
N SER A 217 -1.36 5.22 -24.84
CA SER A 217 -2.53 6.07 -24.51
C SER A 217 -3.87 5.49 -24.97
N ALA A 218 -3.87 4.60 -25.97
CA ALA A 218 -5.09 3.95 -26.45
C ALA A 218 -5.49 2.71 -25.62
N LEU A 219 -4.62 2.21 -24.74
CA LEU A 219 -4.89 1.04 -23.90
C LEU A 219 -6.00 1.31 -22.87
N VAL A 220 -6.01 2.53 -22.33
CA VAL A 220 -7.02 2.99 -21.37
C VAL A 220 -7.57 4.33 -21.89
N PRO A 221 -8.56 4.30 -22.80
CA PRO A 221 -9.12 5.52 -23.41
C PRO A 221 -9.63 6.53 -22.37
N ASP A 222 -10.19 6.03 -21.26
CA ASP A 222 -10.72 6.84 -20.16
C ASP A 222 -9.67 7.18 -19.08
N TYR A 223 -8.37 7.13 -19.39
CA TYR A 223 -7.29 7.38 -18.44
C TYR A 223 -7.52 8.64 -17.59
N GLY A 224 -7.80 9.77 -18.25
CA GLY A 224 -8.02 11.06 -17.59
C GLY A 224 -9.22 11.04 -16.66
N LEU A 225 -10.33 10.41 -17.07
CA LEU A 225 -11.56 10.32 -16.28
C LEU A 225 -11.36 9.41 -15.05
N LEU A 226 -10.73 8.25 -15.22
CA LEU A 226 -10.44 7.32 -14.13
C LEU A 226 -9.47 7.96 -13.12
N MET A 227 -8.44 8.64 -13.60
CA MET A 227 -7.49 9.35 -12.74
C MET A 227 -8.13 10.54 -12.01
N ALA A 228 -9.06 11.26 -12.63
CA ALA A 228 -9.83 12.30 -11.97
C ALA A 228 -10.69 11.72 -10.84
N TRP A 229 -11.41 10.61 -11.07
CA TRP A 229 -12.17 9.94 -10.03
C TRP A 229 -11.30 9.44 -8.88
N ARG A 230 -10.12 8.87 -9.18
CA ARG A 230 -9.12 8.53 -8.17
C ARG A 230 -8.79 9.75 -7.30
N VAL A 231 -8.42 10.88 -7.91
CA VAL A 231 -8.06 12.10 -7.17
C VAL A 231 -9.23 12.63 -6.33
N VAL A 232 -10.45 12.60 -6.87
CA VAL A 232 -11.66 13.00 -6.13
C VAL A 232 -11.85 12.13 -4.88
N LEU A 233 -11.77 10.80 -5.01
CA LEU A 233 -11.92 9.89 -3.86
C LEU A 233 -10.85 10.11 -2.80
N LEU A 234 -9.58 10.28 -3.21
CA LEU A 234 -8.48 10.57 -2.28
C LEU A 234 -8.65 11.93 -1.60
N ALA A 235 -9.06 12.96 -2.34
CA ALA A 235 -9.31 14.28 -1.79
C ALA A 235 -10.48 14.27 -0.78
N LEU A 236 -11.58 13.57 -1.09
CA LEU A 236 -12.70 13.39 -0.18
C LEU A 236 -12.30 12.64 1.10
N ALA A 237 -11.48 11.59 0.97
CA ALA A 237 -10.94 10.87 2.12
C ALA A 237 -10.11 11.78 3.03
N LEU A 238 -9.18 12.54 2.45
CA LEU A 238 -8.35 13.47 3.22
C LEU A 238 -9.16 14.63 3.79
N ALA A 239 -10.22 15.08 3.12
CA ALA A 239 -11.14 16.07 3.66
C ALA A 239 -11.89 15.54 4.90
N CYS A 240 -12.37 14.28 4.86
CA CYS A 240 -12.99 13.61 6.01
C CYS A 240 -12.04 13.54 7.21
N TRP A 241 -10.73 13.43 6.97
CA TRP A 241 -9.72 13.40 8.02
C TRP A 241 -9.28 14.79 8.52
N CYS A 242 -9.10 15.75 7.62
CA CYS A 242 -8.52 17.06 7.92
C CYS A 242 -9.56 18.06 8.46
N VAL A 243 -10.78 18.10 7.89
CA VAL A 243 -11.80 19.10 8.23
C VAL A 243 -12.15 19.09 9.72
N PRO A 244 -12.38 17.93 10.38
CA PRO A 244 -12.63 17.92 11.82
C PRO A 244 -11.45 18.51 12.62
N GLN A 245 -10.21 18.19 12.23
CA GLN A 245 -9.01 18.64 12.94
C GLN A 245 -8.80 20.15 12.82
N ILE A 246 -9.03 20.73 11.63
CA ILE A 246 -8.95 22.18 11.39
C ILE A 246 -10.02 22.91 12.24
N ARG A 247 -11.19 22.30 12.43
CA ARG A 247 -12.26 22.81 13.30
C ARG A 247 -12.01 22.57 14.80
N GLY A 248 -10.79 22.15 15.18
CA GLY A 248 -10.42 21.86 16.57
C GLY A 248 -11.07 20.61 17.15
N ARG A 249 -11.75 19.79 16.35
CA ARG A 249 -12.43 18.56 16.76
C ARG A 249 -11.57 17.33 16.44
N LYS A 250 -11.74 16.28 17.21
CA LYS A 250 -11.14 14.97 16.91
C LYS A 250 -12.03 14.27 15.87
N PRO A 251 -11.50 13.81 14.72
CA PRO A 251 -12.30 13.08 13.73
C PRO A 251 -12.86 11.79 14.37
N ALA A 252 -14.13 11.47 14.10
CA ALA A 252 -14.75 10.26 14.63
C ALA A 252 -14.11 9.01 14.01
N VAL A 253 -14.04 7.91 14.76
CA VAL A 253 -13.47 6.64 14.27
C VAL A 253 -14.25 6.13 13.05
N SER A 254 -15.58 6.25 13.05
CA SER A 254 -16.43 5.89 11.90
C SER A 254 -16.10 6.72 10.65
N LEU A 255 -15.88 8.03 10.82
CA LEU A 255 -15.50 8.92 9.72
C LEU A 255 -14.12 8.59 9.16
N LEU A 256 -13.17 8.22 10.02
CA LEU A 256 -11.84 7.74 9.60
C LEU A 256 -11.93 6.40 8.88
N GLY A 257 -12.82 5.51 9.32
CA GLY A 257 -13.10 4.25 8.63
C GLY A 257 -13.65 4.48 7.22
N LEU A 258 -14.62 5.41 7.08
CA LEU A 258 -15.12 5.83 5.77
C LEU A 258 -14.00 6.43 4.90
N ALA A 259 -13.19 7.33 5.47
CA ALA A 259 -12.04 7.91 4.77
C ALA A 259 -11.08 6.82 4.27
N PHE A 260 -10.82 5.80 5.08
CA PHE A 260 -9.94 4.70 4.68
C PHE A 260 -10.54 3.88 3.53
N VAL A 261 -11.84 3.59 3.56
CA VAL A 261 -12.53 2.93 2.43
C VAL A 261 -12.45 3.76 1.15
N LEU A 262 -12.59 5.09 1.25
CA LEU A 262 -12.43 6.00 0.10
C LEU A 262 -10.99 5.99 -0.44
N ILE A 263 -9.97 5.95 0.42
CA ILE A 263 -8.58 5.77 -0.02
C ILE A 263 -8.41 4.45 -0.76
N LEU A 264 -8.91 3.35 -0.19
CA LEU A 264 -8.83 2.04 -0.83
C LEU A 264 -9.49 2.07 -2.21
N ALA A 265 -10.69 2.65 -2.34
CA ALA A 265 -11.37 2.77 -3.62
C ALA A 265 -10.55 3.59 -4.64
N GLY A 266 -10.02 4.75 -4.25
CA GLY A 266 -9.19 5.58 -5.13
C GLY A 266 -7.89 4.90 -5.57
N GLU A 267 -7.20 4.25 -4.64
CA GLU A 267 -5.96 3.51 -4.93
C GLU A 267 -6.23 2.27 -5.79
N MET A 268 -7.38 1.61 -5.63
CA MET A 268 -7.81 0.52 -6.51
C MET A 268 -8.07 1.01 -7.94
N ILE A 269 -8.67 2.20 -8.14
CA ILE A 269 -8.77 2.78 -9.49
C ILE A 269 -7.38 3.01 -10.10
N GLY A 270 -6.45 3.56 -9.31
CA GLY A 270 -5.06 3.78 -9.74
C GLY A 270 -4.36 2.49 -10.16
N ARG A 271 -4.51 1.43 -9.36
CA ARG A 271 -3.97 0.11 -9.69
C ARG A 271 -4.66 -0.52 -10.90
N GLY A 272 -5.97 -0.32 -11.06
CA GLY A 272 -6.72 -0.82 -12.21
C GLY A 272 -6.20 -0.22 -13.51
N VAL A 273 -5.95 1.09 -13.53
CA VAL A 273 -5.32 1.74 -14.68
C VAL A 273 -3.88 1.27 -14.88
N PHE A 274 -3.09 1.13 -13.81
CA PHE A 274 -1.73 0.60 -13.90
C PHE A 274 -1.69 -0.76 -14.61
N TYR A 275 -2.54 -1.71 -14.22
CA TYR A 275 -2.60 -3.01 -14.88
C TYR A 275 -3.20 -2.94 -16.29
N GLY A 276 -4.18 -2.07 -16.51
CA GLY A 276 -4.76 -1.83 -17.84
C GLY A 276 -3.78 -1.24 -18.85
N LEU A 277 -2.71 -0.59 -18.39
CA LEU A 277 -1.63 -0.08 -19.24
C LEU A 277 -0.64 -1.17 -19.68
N HIS A 278 -0.87 -2.45 -19.37
CA HIS A 278 -0.02 -3.53 -19.84
C HIS A 278 0.04 -3.57 -21.38
N MET A 279 1.25 -3.46 -21.92
CA MET A 279 1.56 -3.71 -23.33
C MET A 279 2.96 -4.26 -23.48
N THR A 280 3.22 -5.00 -24.55
CA THR A 280 4.58 -5.47 -24.86
C THR A 280 5.14 -4.72 -26.07
N VAL A 281 6.47 -4.59 -26.15
CA VAL A 281 7.18 -3.95 -27.28
C VAL A 281 7.01 -4.67 -28.63
N GLY A 282 6.45 -5.89 -28.65
CA GLY A 282 6.27 -6.70 -29.85
C GLY A 282 4.89 -6.60 -30.51
N MET A 283 4.63 -7.48 -31.49
CA MET A 283 3.34 -7.60 -32.19
C MET A 283 2.26 -8.29 -31.35
N ALA A 284 2.59 -8.77 -30.15
CA ALA A 284 1.66 -9.50 -29.29
C ALA A 284 0.67 -8.53 -28.64
N VAL A 285 -0.60 -8.65 -29.02
CA VAL A 285 -1.71 -7.98 -28.35
C VAL A 285 -2.10 -8.84 -27.15
N ALA A 286 -1.98 -8.30 -25.94
CA ALA A 286 -2.53 -8.93 -24.75
C ALA A 286 -4.07 -8.96 -24.89
N SER A 287 -4.64 -10.14 -25.12
CA SER A 287 -6.08 -10.37 -25.31
C SER A 287 -6.85 -10.42 -23.99
#